data_AF-A0A844SH62-F1
#
_entry.id   AF-A0A844SH62-F1
#
_cell.length_a   1.000
_cell.length_b   1.000
_cell.length_c   1.000
_cell.angle_alpha   90.00
_cell.angle_beta   90.00
_cell.angle_gamma   90.00
#
_symmetry.space_group_name_H-M   'P 1'
#
loop_
_entity.id
_entity.type
_entity.pdbx_description
1 polymer ?
#
loop_
_entity_poly.entity_id
_entity_poly.type
_entity_poly.pdbx_seq_one_letter_code
_entity_poly.pdbx_strand_id
1 'polypeptide(L)'
;MTLIDGLGYLASALVLLTFCMSTMLSLRAVAIFSNLAFISYGLGDRIYPVLILHIILLPLNVVLLFQMVRLLRKAKRAAATDLSPNWLQPFMQPKHLKAGETIFRKGDDADLLYMVVSGEVRFPEIDRGVSAGELFGEIGLFSLERRRTQTAQAATDVELLWISDGALRKLCERNPGLSLYFLRLTATRMTENAARAIAVGAAAPSPA
;
A
#
# COMPACT_ATOMS: atom_id res chain seq x y z
N MET A 1 45.21 27.10 -9.69
CA MET A 1 44.17 26.07 -9.48
C MET A 1 44.37 25.04 -10.56
N THR A 2 44.98 23.91 -10.21
CA THR A 2 45.07 22.77 -11.13
C THR A 2 43.68 22.15 -11.28
N LEU A 3 43.47 21.40 -12.37
CA LEU A 3 42.21 20.68 -12.59
C LEU A 3 41.95 19.65 -11.46
N ILE A 4 43.00 19.19 -10.79
CA ILE A 4 42.97 18.26 -9.65
C ILE A 4 42.48 18.97 -8.39
N ASP A 5 42.98 20.17 -8.08
CA ASP A 5 42.49 20.99 -6.96
C ASP A 5 40.97 21.26 -7.07
N GLY A 6 40.51 21.54 -8.29
CA GLY A 6 39.09 21.75 -8.58
C GLY A 6 38.22 20.54 -8.25
N LEU A 7 38.71 19.31 -8.47
CA LEU A 7 38.01 18.07 -8.10
C LEU A 7 37.90 17.92 -6.58
N GLY A 8 38.94 18.30 -5.83
CA GLY A 8 38.91 18.29 -4.37
C GLY A 8 37.89 19.24 -3.76
N TYR A 9 37.80 20.48 -4.29
CA TYR A 9 36.78 21.44 -3.86
C TYR A 9 35.36 20.99 -4.24
N LEU A 10 35.17 20.44 -5.45
CA LEU A 10 33.90 19.89 -5.88
C LEU A 10 33.45 18.73 -4.98
N ALA A 11 34.36 17.80 -4.66
CA ALA A 11 34.10 16.67 -3.77
C ALA A 11 33.67 17.13 -2.37
N SER A 12 34.38 18.12 -1.81
CA SER A 12 34.05 18.71 -0.52
C SER A 12 32.69 19.43 -0.52
N ALA A 13 32.37 20.15 -1.60
CA ALA A 13 31.06 20.79 -1.76
C ALA A 13 29.92 19.77 -1.85
N LEU A 14 30.12 18.66 -2.57
CA LEU A 14 29.16 17.56 -2.62
C LEU A 14 28.96 16.92 -1.24
N VAL A 15 30.03 16.71 -0.46
CA VAL A 15 29.90 16.26 0.93
C VAL A 15 29.14 17.28 1.77
N LEU A 16 29.41 18.57 1.64
CA LEU A 16 28.65 19.59 2.36
C LEU A 16 27.15 19.52 2.02
N LEU A 17 26.81 19.34 0.73
CA LEU A 17 25.44 19.17 0.28
C LEU A 17 24.75 17.96 0.94
N THR A 18 25.47 16.89 1.27
CA THR A 18 24.89 15.73 1.97
C THR A 18 24.26 16.09 3.32
N PHE A 19 24.83 17.07 4.05
CA PHE A 19 24.28 17.53 5.33
C PHE A 19 22.98 18.34 5.18
N CYS A 20 22.72 18.87 3.99
CA CYS A 20 21.50 19.62 3.69
C CYS A 20 20.37 18.72 3.15
N MET A 21 20.61 17.41 2.96
CA MET A 21 19.65 16.52 2.32
C MET A 21 18.68 15.89 3.31
N SER A 22 17.39 16.06 3.05
CA SER A 22 16.30 15.50 3.85
C SER A 22 15.88 14.08 3.42
N THR A 23 16.30 13.61 2.24
CA THR A 23 15.92 12.29 1.74
C THR A 23 17.10 11.35 1.65
N MET A 24 16.90 10.11 2.11
CA MET A 24 17.91 9.04 2.05
C MET A 24 18.33 8.71 0.61
N LEU A 25 17.44 8.90 -0.37
CA LEU A 25 17.74 8.67 -1.79
C LEU A 25 18.74 9.69 -2.32
N SER A 26 18.47 10.98 -2.11
CA SER A 26 19.36 12.06 -2.56
C SER A 26 20.70 11.99 -1.83
N LEU A 27 20.68 11.73 -0.52
CA LEU A 27 21.88 11.59 0.30
C LEU A 27 22.85 10.55 -0.27
N ARG A 28 22.35 9.36 -0.62
CA ARG A 28 23.16 8.28 -1.18
C ARG A 28 23.62 8.57 -2.60
N ALA A 29 22.79 9.23 -3.42
CA ALA A 29 23.18 9.64 -4.77
C ALA A 29 24.34 10.65 -4.73
N VAL A 30 24.23 11.70 -3.91
CA VAL A 30 25.29 12.70 -3.76
C VAL A 30 26.56 12.11 -3.14
N ALA A 31 26.44 11.18 -2.19
CA ALA A 31 27.57 10.46 -1.64
C ALA A 31 28.32 9.61 -2.69
N ILE A 32 27.63 9.05 -3.68
CA ILE A 32 28.28 8.34 -4.80
C ILE A 32 29.06 9.32 -5.67
N PHE A 33 28.46 10.47 -6.02
CA PHE A 33 29.15 11.51 -6.80
C PHE A 33 30.36 12.08 -6.06
N SER A 34 30.26 12.32 -4.75
CA SER A 34 31.41 12.78 -3.95
C SER A 34 32.52 11.73 -3.87
N ASN A 35 32.17 10.44 -3.73
CA ASN A 35 33.15 9.35 -3.75
C ASN A 35 33.90 9.28 -5.08
N LEU A 36 33.22 9.44 -6.22
CA LEU A 36 33.85 9.46 -7.54
C LEU A 36 34.80 10.66 -7.69
N ALA A 37 34.43 11.84 -7.17
CA ALA A 37 35.27 13.02 -7.18
C ALA A 37 36.52 12.85 -6.29
N PHE A 38 36.38 12.28 -5.08
CA PHE A 38 37.51 11.99 -4.19
C PHE A 38 38.45 10.89 -4.71
N ILE A 39 37.93 9.89 -5.43
CA ILE A 39 38.77 8.89 -6.11
C ILE A 39 39.60 9.56 -7.20
N SER A 40 38.98 10.42 -8.01
CA SER A 40 39.65 11.15 -9.09
C SER A 40 40.75 12.08 -8.55
N TYR A 41 40.46 12.80 -7.45
CA TYR A 41 41.41 13.64 -6.72
C TYR A 41 42.55 12.82 -6.10
N GLY A 42 42.24 11.74 -5.39
CA GLY A 42 43.23 10.88 -4.72
C GLY A 42 44.18 10.17 -5.69
N LEU A 43 43.74 9.86 -6.91
CA LEU A 43 44.60 9.34 -7.99
C LEU A 43 45.52 10.43 -8.55
N GLY A 44 45.01 11.67 -8.71
CA GLY A 44 45.78 12.81 -9.24
C GLY A 44 46.95 13.21 -8.34
N ASP A 45 46.67 13.40 -7.04
CA ASP A 45 47.67 13.84 -6.04
C ASP A 45 48.36 12.68 -5.31
N ARG A 46 48.07 11.42 -5.70
CA ARG A 46 48.60 10.18 -5.09
C ARG A 46 48.35 10.09 -3.58
N ILE A 47 47.19 10.57 -3.13
CA ILE A 47 46.77 10.54 -1.73
C ILE A 47 46.08 9.19 -1.47
N TYR A 48 46.90 8.16 -1.21
CA TYR A 48 46.42 6.79 -1.03
C TYR A 48 45.38 6.59 0.08
N PRO A 49 45.47 7.24 1.27
CA PRO A 49 44.46 7.06 2.31
C PRO A 49 43.05 7.50 1.88
N VAL A 50 42.96 8.65 1.19
CA VAL A 50 41.69 9.17 0.64
C VAL A 50 41.19 8.23 -0.45
N LEU A 51 42.07 7.79 -1.34
CA LEU A 51 41.72 6.88 -2.42
C LEU A 51 41.13 5.54 -1.92
N ILE A 52 41.82 4.89 -0.98
CA ILE A 52 41.40 3.59 -0.41
C ILE A 52 40.04 3.73 0.28
N LEU A 53 39.85 4.77 1.09
CA LEU A 53 38.59 5.01 1.79
C LEU A 53 37.42 5.13 0.80
N HIS A 54 37.56 5.93 -0.25
CA HIS A 54 36.45 6.19 -1.18
C HIS A 54 36.20 5.02 -2.15
N ILE A 55 37.21 4.19 -2.45
CA ILE A 55 37.03 2.91 -3.15
C ILE A 55 36.16 1.95 -2.34
N ILE A 56 36.28 1.93 -1.02
CA ILE A 56 35.45 1.09 -0.13
C ILE A 56 34.04 1.69 0.03
N LEU A 57 33.93 3.02 0.18
CA LEU A 57 32.65 3.69 0.37
C LEU A 57 31.75 3.66 -0.88
N LEU A 58 32.33 3.64 -2.08
CA LEU A 58 31.58 3.62 -3.34
C LEU A 58 30.63 2.41 -3.47
N PRO A 59 31.09 1.14 -3.40
CA PRO A 59 30.21 -0.01 -3.51
C PRO A 59 29.17 -0.06 -2.37
N LEU A 60 29.54 0.35 -1.15
CA LEU A 60 28.60 0.42 -0.03
C LEU A 60 27.44 1.39 -0.32
N ASN A 61 27.74 2.60 -0.80
CA ASN A 61 26.69 3.57 -1.14
C ASN A 61 25.85 3.13 -2.34
N VAL A 62 26.45 2.46 -3.34
CA VAL A 62 25.72 1.90 -4.50
C VAL A 62 24.75 0.79 -4.09
N VAL A 63 25.18 -0.16 -3.25
CA VAL A 63 24.32 -1.25 -2.77
C VAL A 63 23.17 -0.71 -1.93
N LEU A 64 23.45 0.20 -0.99
CA LEU A 64 22.42 0.84 -0.17
C LEU A 64 21.41 1.63 -1.03
N LEU A 65 21.88 2.34 -2.04
CA LEU A 65 21.02 3.05 -3.00
C LEU A 65 20.12 2.08 -3.76
N PHE A 66 20.69 1.00 -4.30
CA PHE A 66 19.93 0.01 -5.05
C PHE A 66 18.86 -0.68 -4.20
N GLN A 67 19.20 -1.05 -2.95
CA GLN A 67 18.25 -1.61 -2.00
C GLN A 67 17.07 -0.65 -1.76
N MET A 68 17.35 0.63 -1.54
CA MET A 68 16.33 1.66 -1.30
C MET A 68 15.42 1.84 -2.52
N VAL A 69 15.99 1.98 -3.72
CA VAL A 69 15.23 2.13 -4.96
C VAL A 69 14.36 0.90 -5.24
N ARG A 70 14.87 -0.30 -4.96
CA ARG A 70 14.12 -1.56 -5.12
C ARG A 70 12.89 -1.59 -4.22
N LEU A 71 13.02 -1.15 -2.96
CA LEU A 71 11.89 -1.08 -2.01
C LEU A 71 10.85 -0.06 -2.46
N LEU A 72 11.27 1.14 -2.86
CA LEU A 72 10.37 2.18 -3.37
C LEU A 72 9.62 1.73 -4.63
N ARG A 73 10.29 1.06 -5.56
CA ARG A 73 9.65 0.51 -6.77
C ARG A 73 8.65 -0.59 -6.44
N LYS A 74 8.95 -1.48 -5.49
CA LYS A 74 8.01 -2.51 -5.03
C LYS A 74 6.77 -1.88 -4.38
N ALA A 75 6.95 -0.88 -3.51
CA ALA A 75 5.85 -0.17 -2.88
C ALA A 75 4.98 0.58 -3.91
N LYS A 76 5.61 1.30 -4.85
CA LYS A 76 4.89 1.99 -5.94
C LYS A 76 4.15 1.03 -6.87
N ARG A 77 4.76 -0.12 -7.20
CA ARG A 77 4.09 -1.16 -8.01
C ARG A 77 2.89 -1.75 -7.28
N ALA A 78 3.02 -2.10 -6.01
CA ALA A 78 1.88 -2.57 -5.22
C ALA A 78 0.76 -1.52 -5.10
N ALA A 79 1.12 -0.23 -5.10
CA ALA A 79 0.17 0.87 -5.15
C ALA A 79 -0.43 1.16 -6.54
N ALA A 80 0.15 0.60 -7.61
CA ALA A 80 -0.24 0.83 -9.00
C ALA A 80 -0.83 -0.41 -9.68
N THR A 81 -0.70 -1.60 -9.09
CA THR A 81 -1.39 -2.80 -9.59
C THR A 81 -2.89 -2.57 -9.50
N ASP A 82 -3.60 -2.87 -10.59
CA ASP A 82 -5.05 -2.90 -10.64
C ASP A 82 -5.61 -3.53 -9.37
N LEU A 83 -6.56 -2.83 -8.74
CA LEU A 83 -7.19 -3.20 -7.48
C LEU A 83 -8.12 -4.43 -7.64
N SER A 84 -7.81 -5.36 -8.54
CA SER A 84 -8.55 -6.60 -8.68
C SER A 84 -8.26 -7.48 -7.45
N PRO A 85 -9.28 -7.83 -6.65
CA PRO A 85 -9.08 -8.65 -5.46
C PRO A 85 -8.80 -10.13 -5.80
N ASN A 86 -8.76 -10.51 -7.08
CA ASN A 86 -8.64 -11.90 -7.53
C ASN A 86 -7.39 -12.61 -6.99
N TRP A 87 -6.31 -11.87 -6.70
CA TRP A 87 -5.11 -12.43 -6.07
C TRP A 87 -5.36 -13.01 -4.67
N LEU A 88 -6.46 -12.62 -4.00
CA LEU A 88 -6.83 -13.11 -2.68
C LEU A 88 -7.51 -14.49 -2.74
N GLN A 89 -8.18 -14.82 -3.85
CA GLN A 89 -8.97 -16.05 -3.99
C GLN A 89 -8.25 -17.34 -3.58
N PRO A 90 -6.96 -17.57 -3.92
CA PRO A 90 -6.24 -18.79 -3.52
C PRO A 90 -6.06 -18.97 -2.01
N PHE A 91 -6.27 -17.90 -1.23
CA PHE A 91 -6.14 -17.91 0.23
C PHE A 91 -7.49 -17.95 0.95
N MET A 92 -8.59 -17.94 0.21
CA MET A 92 -9.96 -17.92 0.73
C MET A 92 -10.59 -19.32 0.71
N GLN A 93 -11.65 -19.49 1.47
CA GLN A 93 -12.42 -20.73 1.59
C GLN A 93 -13.81 -20.54 0.97
N PRO A 94 -14.35 -21.55 0.25
CA PRO A 94 -15.67 -21.45 -0.38
C PRO A 94 -16.81 -21.50 0.65
N LYS A 95 -17.92 -20.82 0.33
CA LYS A 95 -19.20 -20.87 1.04
C LYS A 95 -20.34 -20.65 0.05
N HIS A 96 -21.37 -21.47 0.11
CA HIS A 96 -22.55 -21.37 -0.75
C HIS A 96 -23.75 -20.93 0.09
N LEU A 97 -24.58 -20.03 -0.43
CA LEU A 97 -25.86 -19.68 0.17
C LEU A 97 -26.96 -19.60 -0.88
N LYS A 98 -28.19 -19.87 -0.47
CA LYS A 98 -29.41 -19.72 -1.25
C LYS A 98 -29.99 -18.32 -1.16
N ALA A 99 -30.77 -17.94 -2.17
CA ALA A 99 -31.49 -16.67 -2.17
C ALA A 99 -32.29 -16.48 -0.86
N GLY A 100 -32.15 -15.31 -0.24
CA GLY A 100 -32.79 -14.94 1.02
C GLY A 100 -31.99 -15.30 2.27
N GLU A 101 -30.95 -16.13 2.20
CA GLU A 101 -30.13 -16.44 3.37
C GLU A 101 -29.29 -15.25 3.85
N THR A 102 -29.19 -15.08 5.17
CA THR A 102 -28.39 -14.02 5.79
C THR A 102 -26.95 -14.48 5.98
N ILE A 103 -26.00 -13.69 5.49
CA ILE A 103 -24.56 -13.96 5.57
C ILE A 103 -23.99 -13.51 6.92
N PHE A 104 -24.38 -12.31 7.36
CA PHE A 104 -24.19 -11.77 8.71
C PHE A 104 -25.19 -10.64 8.95
N ARG A 105 -25.45 -10.33 10.22
CA ARG A 105 -26.31 -9.22 10.66
C ARG A 105 -25.49 -8.03 11.13
N LYS A 106 -26.07 -6.84 11.02
CA LYS A 106 -25.54 -5.64 11.67
C LYS A 106 -25.33 -5.90 13.17
N GLY A 107 -24.15 -5.52 13.68
CA GLY A 107 -23.77 -5.73 15.08
C GLY A 107 -23.10 -7.07 15.38
N ASP A 108 -23.09 -8.03 14.45
CA ASP A 108 -22.32 -9.27 14.60
C ASP A 108 -20.82 -8.96 14.67
N ASP A 109 -20.05 -9.88 15.24
CA ASP A 109 -18.58 -9.78 15.22
C ASP A 109 -18.04 -9.88 13.78
N ALA A 110 -17.11 -8.98 13.46
CA ALA A 110 -16.55 -8.82 12.13
C ALA A 110 -15.19 -9.51 12.01
N ASP A 111 -15.20 -10.83 11.97
CA ASP A 111 -13.99 -11.66 11.89
C ASP A 111 -13.65 -12.17 10.48
N LEU A 112 -14.55 -11.97 9.52
CA LEU A 112 -14.44 -12.54 8.18
C LEU A 112 -14.57 -11.45 7.09
N LEU A 113 -13.74 -11.54 6.06
CA LEU A 113 -13.89 -10.83 4.79
C LEU A 113 -14.49 -11.78 3.76
N TYR A 114 -15.37 -11.28 2.90
CA TYR A 114 -16.02 -12.07 1.86
C TYR A 114 -15.74 -11.52 0.46
N MET A 115 -15.81 -12.38 -0.55
CA MET A 115 -15.81 -12.07 -1.98
C MET A 115 -16.96 -12.79 -2.64
N VAL A 116 -17.69 -12.12 -3.53
CA VAL A 116 -18.70 -12.78 -4.37
C VAL A 116 -18.01 -13.41 -5.59
N VAL A 117 -18.20 -14.71 -5.79
CA VAL A 117 -17.77 -15.43 -7.00
C VAL A 117 -18.87 -15.43 -8.04
N SER A 118 -20.11 -15.70 -7.62
CA SER A 118 -21.30 -15.66 -8.45
C SER A 118 -22.54 -15.25 -7.63
N GLY A 119 -23.55 -14.70 -8.31
CA GLY A 119 -24.77 -14.18 -7.69
C GLY A 119 -24.65 -12.74 -7.17
N GLU A 120 -25.63 -12.31 -6.38
CA GLU A 120 -25.74 -10.96 -5.83
C GLU A 120 -25.99 -10.99 -4.32
N VAL A 121 -25.27 -10.14 -3.58
CA VAL A 121 -25.48 -9.89 -2.14
C VAL A 121 -26.00 -8.47 -1.96
N ARG A 122 -27.06 -8.30 -1.16
CA ARG A 122 -27.66 -7.00 -0.87
C ARG A 122 -27.44 -6.56 0.58
N PHE A 123 -27.40 -5.25 0.77
CA PHE A 123 -27.34 -4.55 2.05
C PHE A 123 -28.62 -3.72 2.23
N PRO A 124 -29.66 -4.28 2.88
CA PRO A 124 -30.98 -3.64 2.95
C PRO A 124 -30.97 -2.23 3.56
N GLU A 125 -30.06 -1.96 4.50
CA GLU A 125 -30.01 -0.66 5.19
C GLU A 125 -29.55 0.50 4.30
N ILE A 126 -28.90 0.22 3.17
CA ILE A 126 -28.38 1.24 2.24
C ILE A 126 -28.80 1.03 0.79
N ASP A 127 -29.70 0.08 0.55
CA ASP A 127 -30.18 -0.29 -0.79
C ASP A 127 -29.03 -0.45 -1.81
N ARG A 128 -28.02 -1.25 -1.43
CA ARG A 128 -26.84 -1.52 -2.26
C ARG A 128 -26.69 -3.01 -2.48
N GLY A 129 -26.39 -3.39 -3.73
CA GLY A 129 -25.92 -4.72 -4.10
C GLY A 129 -24.40 -4.75 -4.28
N VAL A 130 -23.81 -5.93 -4.09
CA VAL A 130 -22.45 -6.28 -4.55
C VAL A 130 -22.53 -7.57 -5.36
N SER A 131 -21.79 -7.59 -6.47
CA SER A 131 -21.80 -8.64 -7.48
C SER A 131 -20.46 -9.36 -7.59
N ALA A 132 -20.40 -10.37 -8.47
CA ALA A 132 -19.20 -11.14 -8.74
C ALA A 132 -17.92 -10.29 -8.91
N GLY A 133 -16.85 -10.70 -8.22
CA GLY A 133 -15.56 -10.00 -8.19
C GLY A 133 -15.43 -8.94 -7.10
N GLU A 134 -16.51 -8.58 -6.40
CA GLU A 134 -16.47 -7.58 -5.34
C GLU A 134 -16.22 -8.20 -3.95
N LEU A 135 -15.42 -7.49 -3.14
CA LEU A 135 -15.24 -7.79 -1.72
C LEU A 135 -16.34 -7.15 -0.88
N PHE A 136 -16.66 -7.72 0.28
CA PHE A 136 -17.51 -7.05 1.27
C PHE A 136 -17.24 -7.51 2.71
N GLY A 137 -17.68 -6.70 3.66
CA GLY A 137 -17.49 -6.92 5.10
C GLY A 137 -16.18 -6.33 5.65
N GLU A 138 -15.42 -5.62 4.84
CA GLU A 138 -14.15 -4.96 5.16
C GLU A 138 -14.31 -3.84 6.19
N ILE A 139 -15.42 -3.07 6.15
CA ILE A 139 -15.62 -1.93 7.06
C ILE A 139 -15.64 -2.41 8.51
N GLY A 140 -16.44 -3.45 8.81
CA GLY A 140 -16.48 -4.03 10.14
C GLY A 140 -15.16 -4.70 10.53
N LEU A 141 -14.48 -5.33 9.57
CA LEU A 141 -13.23 -6.04 9.82
C LEU A 141 -12.08 -5.09 10.23
N PHE A 142 -12.02 -3.91 9.61
CA PHE A 142 -10.98 -2.91 9.83
C PHE A 142 -11.38 -1.80 10.81
N SER A 143 -12.62 -1.78 11.31
CA SER A 143 -13.05 -0.82 12.34
C SER A 143 -12.46 -1.17 13.70
N LEU A 144 -12.33 -0.16 14.57
CA LEU A 144 -11.87 -0.35 15.95
C LEU A 144 -12.84 -1.21 16.77
N GLU A 145 -14.14 -1.07 16.51
CA GLU A 145 -15.22 -1.78 17.22
C GLU A 145 -15.36 -3.23 16.78
N ARG A 146 -14.85 -3.59 15.59
CA ARG A 146 -14.91 -4.94 15.01
C ARG A 146 -16.32 -5.50 14.92
N ARG A 147 -17.29 -4.62 14.64
CA ARG A 147 -18.71 -4.98 14.45
C ARG A 147 -19.16 -4.77 13.02
N ARG A 148 -20.07 -5.61 12.53
CA ARG A 148 -20.72 -5.43 11.22
C ARG A 148 -21.55 -4.15 11.22
N THR A 149 -21.31 -3.30 10.23
CA THR A 149 -22.00 -2.01 10.09
C THR A 149 -23.40 -2.13 9.47
N GLN A 150 -23.64 -3.22 8.73
CA GLN A 150 -24.85 -3.49 7.95
C GLN A 150 -25.14 -5.00 7.94
N THR A 151 -26.36 -5.37 7.55
CA THR A 151 -26.76 -6.76 7.30
C THR A 151 -26.44 -7.12 5.85
N ALA A 152 -25.82 -8.28 5.63
CA ALA A 152 -25.59 -8.81 4.28
C ALA A 152 -26.51 -10.01 4.05
N GLN A 153 -27.27 -9.98 2.96
CA GLN A 153 -28.18 -11.05 2.58
C GLN A 153 -27.97 -11.46 1.13
N ALA A 154 -28.03 -12.75 0.85
CA ALA A 154 -28.03 -13.27 -0.51
C ALA A 154 -29.31 -12.83 -1.23
N ALA A 155 -29.20 -12.03 -2.29
CA ALA A 155 -30.33 -11.63 -3.13
C ALA A 155 -30.70 -12.74 -4.13
N THR A 156 -29.69 -13.46 -4.62
CA THR A 156 -29.82 -14.68 -5.44
C THR A 156 -29.18 -15.86 -4.73
N ASP A 157 -29.15 -17.04 -5.36
CA ASP A 157 -28.17 -18.06 -4.99
C ASP A 157 -26.76 -17.46 -5.19
N VAL A 158 -25.88 -17.60 -4.20
CA VAL A 158 -24.54 -16.99 -4.17
C VAL A 158 -23.46 -18.00 -3.86
N GLU A 159 -22.37 -17.90 -4.61
CA GLU A 159 -21.10 -18.53 -4.27
C GLU A 159 -20.16 -17.45 -3.72
N LEU A 160 -19.67 -17.67 -2.52
CA LEU A 160 -18.78 -16.77 -1.82
C LEU A 160 -17.43 -17.43 -1.55
N LEU A 161 -16.41 -16.60 -1.48
CA LEU A 161 -15.15 -16.93 -0.84
C LEU A 161 -15.02 -16.12 0.44
N TRP A 162 -14.45 -16.70 1.50
CA TRP A 162 -14.21 -16.00 2.77
C TRP A 162 -12.79 -16.21 3.29
N ILE A 163 -12.27 -15.23 4.03
CA ILE A 163 -10.99 -15.33 4.75
C ILE A 163 -11.15 -14.72 6.14
N SER A 164 -10.54 -15.35 7.14
CA SER A 164 -10.55 -14.82 8.50
C SER A 164 -9.58 -13.65 8.64
N ASP A 165 -9.89 -12.76 9.57
CA ASP A 165 -9.03 -11.66 9.96
C ASP A 165 -7.59 -12.12 10.27
N GLY A 166 -7.44 -13.18 11.05
CA GLY A 166 -6.12 -13.71 11.40
C GLY A 166 -5.33 -14.20 10.18
N ALA A 167 -5.99 -14.85 9.22
CA ALA A 167 -5.34 -15.27 7.97
C ALA A 167 -5.01 -14.06 7.08
N LEU A 168 -5.89 -13.07 7.02
CA LEU A 168 -5.68 -11.84 6.26
C LEU A 168 -4.52 -11.01 6.83
N ARG A 169 -4.43 -10.85 8.16
CA ARG A 169 -3.30 -10.17 8.82
C ARG A 169 -1.97 -10.81 8.49
N LYS A 170 -1.88 -12.16 8.58
CA LYS A 170 -0.66 -12.90 8.19
C LYS A 170 -0.25 -12.66 6.74
N LEU A 171 -1.23 -12.44 5.85
CA LEU A 171 -0.97 -12.13 4.45
C LEU A 171 -0.42 -10.70 4.27
N CYS A 172 -1.01 -9.73 4.98
CA CYS A 172 -0.54 -8.34 5.01
C CYS A 172 0.86 -8.18 5.63
N GLU A 173 1.19 -8.95 6.66
CA GLU A 173 2.54 -8.97 7.27
C GLU A 173 3.62 -9.37 6.26
N ARG A 174 3.31 -10.33 5.39
CA ARG A 174 4.23 -10.82 4.34
C ARG A 174 4.31 -9.90 3.14
N ASN A 175 3.31 -9.05 2.93
CA ASN A 175 3.24 -8.14 1.80
C ASN A 175 2.60 -6.80 2.22
N PRO A 176 3.41 -5.82 2.69
CA PRO A 176 2.92 -4.53 3.17
C PRO A 176 2.15 -3.72 2.11
N GLY A 177 2.33 -4.03 0.82
CA GLY A 177 1.56 -3.43 -0.26
C GLY A 177 0.07 -3.73 -0.19
N LEU A 178 -0.32 -4.86 0.43
CA LEU A 178 -1.73 -5.26 0.60
C LEU A 178 -2.46 -4.41 1.62
N SER A 179 -1.78 -3.92 2.67
CA SER A 179 -2.39 -3.02 3.64
C SER A 179 -2.85 -1.71 2.98
N LEU A 180 -2.07 -1.20 2.02
CA LEU A 180 -2.42 0.00 1.25
C LEU A 180 -3.62 -0.24 0.32
N TYR A 181 -3.73 -1.46 -0.24
CA TYR A 181 -4.91 -1.87 -1.02
C TYR A 181 -6.19 -1.76 -0.20
N PHE A 182 -6.23 -2.38 0.98
CA PHE A 182 -7.42 -2.36 1.85
C PHE A 182 -7.73 -0.96 2.38
N LEU A 183 -6.69 -0.17 2.69
CA LEU A 183 -6.86 1.23 3.09
C LEU A 183 -7.57 2.04 2.00
N ARG A 184 -7.12 1.91 0.74
CA ARG A 184 -7.74 2.61 -0.40
C ARG A 184 -9.16 2.12 -0.68
N LEU A 185 -9.38 0.79 -0.70
CA LEU A 185 -10.70 0.21 -0.91
C LEU A 185 -11.71 0.73 0.12
N THR A 186 -11.33 0.72 1.40
CA THR A 186 -12.19 1.21 2.50
C THR A 186 -12.44 2.71 2.37
N ALA A 187 -11.42 3.51 2.05
CA ALA A 187 -11.55 4.95 1.87
C ALA A 187 -12.49 5.31 0.69
N THR A 188 -12.34 4.65 -0.46
CA THR A 188 -13.23 4.84 -1.62
C THR A 188 -14.68 4.53 -1.25
N ARG A 189 -14.93 3.43 -0.55
CA ARG A 189 -16.28 3.06 -0.12
C ARG A 189 -16.88 4.00 0.91
N MET A 190 -16.07 4.55 1.81
CA MET A 190 -16.53 5.61 2.73
C MET A 190 -16.99 6.84 1.97
N THR A 191 -16.25 7.28 0.93
CA THR A 191 -16.67 8.42 0.11
C THR A 191 -17.92 8.14 -0.71
N GLU A 192 -18.08 6.93 -1.26
CA GLU A 192 -19.30 6.51 -1.96
C GLU A 192 -20.52 6.49 -1.03
N ASN A 193 -20.36 5.91 0.16
CA ASN A 193 -21.44 5.82 1.14
C ASN A 193 -21.83 7.20 1.68
N ALA A 194 -20.87 8.09 1.92
CA ALA A 194 -21.12 9.46 2.35
C ALA A 194 -21.85 10.27 1.26
N ALA A 195 -21.42 10.18 0.00
CA ALA A 195 -22.08 10.84 -1.11
C ALA A 195 -23.54 10.39 -1.26
N ARG A 196 -23.82 9.08 -1.08
CA ARG A 196 -25.18 8.54 -1.10
C ARG A 196 -26.02 9.00 0.10
N ALA A 197 -25.46 9.02 1.30
CA ALA A 197 -26.18 9.51 2.48
C ALA A 197 -26.62 10.97 2.32
N ILE A 198 -25.77 11.81 1.70
CA ILE A 198 -26.09 13.20 1.35
C ILE A 198 -27.21 13.23 0.29
N ALA A 199 -27.15 12.40 -0.75
CA ALA A 199 -28.17 12.33 -1.78
C ALA A 199 -29.54 11.88 -1.24
N VAL A 200 -29.58 10.88 -0.34
CA VAL A 200 -30.81 10.41 0.32
C VAL A 200 -31.38 11.48 1.26
N GLY A 201 -30.52 12.18 2.02
CA GLY A 201 -30.94 13.29 2.88
C GLY A 201 -31.50 14.48 2.11
N ALA A 202 -30.98 14.76 0.91
CA ALA A 202 -31.49 15.81 0.03
C ALA A 202 -32.80 15.45 -0.69
N ALA A 203 -33.14 14.16 -0.78
CA ALA A 203 -34.37 13.65 -1.42
C ALA A 203 -35.53 13.44 -0.44
N ALA A 204 -35.33 13.63 0.87
CA ALA A 204 -36.38 13.50 1.87
C ALA A 204 -37.34 14.71 1.80
N PRO A 205 -38.66 14.52 1.60
CA PRO A 205 -39.61 15.63 1.54
C PRO A 205 -39.70 16.35 2.90
N SER A 206 -39.79 17.68 2.85
CA SER A 206 -39.98 18.53 4.03
C SER A 206 -41.19 18.05 4.83
N PRO A 207 -41.08 17.88 6.17
CA PRO A 207 -42.26 17.65 6.98
C PRO A 207 -43.22 18.85 6.82
N ALA A 208 -44.46 18.54 6.49
CA ALA A 208 -45.56 19.50 6.37
C ALA A 208 -46.12 19.87 7.76
#